data_AF-A0A1H8MLC7-F1
#
_entry.id   AF-A0A1H8MLC7-F1
#
_cell.length_a   1.000
_cell.length_b   1.000
_cell.length_c   1.000
_cell.angle_alpha   90.00
_cell.angle_beta   90.00
_cell.angle_gamma   90.00
#
_symmetry.space_group_name_H-M   'P 1'
#
loop_
_entity.id
_entity.type
_entity.pdbx_description
1 polymer ?
#
loop_
_entity_poly.entity_id
_entity_poly.type
_entity_poly.pdbx_seq_one_letter_code
_entity_poly.pdbx_strand_id
1 'polypeptide(L)'
;MSISPGFTTAEIREFVYEYHAIVHGGKTAWRVERGVSSHTLRRWSDAVFAGDLDRGLIPREASQMTIPSEKRTALAKLRAAEREAQAAEVARLSGRVRELEEANTALGTAIGLLHAMSEEEPAATPTTPDPSSS
;
A
#
# COMPACT_ATOMS: atom_id res chain seq x y z
N MET A 1 4.42 3.70 21.28
CA MET A 1 3.77 2.79 22.25
C MET A 1 2.27 2.85 22.04
N SER A 2 1.57 1.72 22.05
CA SER A 2 0.12 1.71 21.84
C SER A 2 -0.65 2.03 23.13
N ILE A 3 -1.81 2.68 22.98
CA ILE A 3 -2.74 2.97 24.09
C ILE A 3 -3.51 1.74 24.58
N SER A 4 -3.42 0.62 23.86
CA SER A 4 -4.07 -0.63 24.24
C SER A 4 -3.14 -1.82 23.99
N PRO A 5 -2.91 -2.69 24.99
CA PRO A 5 -2.08 -3.87 24.82
C PRO A 5 -2.61 -4.75 23.69
N GLY A 6 -1.71 -5.30 22.88
CA GLY A 6 -2.06 -6.23 21.80
C GLY A 6 -2.60 -5.57 20.52
N PHE A 7 -2.67 -4.24 20.46
CA PHE A 7 -3.02 -3.51 19.24
C PHE A 7 -1.93 -2.51 18.89
N THR A 8 -1.62 -2.35 17.61
CA THR A 8 -0.79 -1.27 17.11
C THR A 8 -1.60 0.02 16.97
N THR A 9 -0.92 1.16 16.93
CA THR A 9 -1.55 2.46 16.64
C THR A 9 -2.29 2.45 15.29
N ALA A 10 -1.72 1.78 14.28
CA ALA A 10 -2.33 1.66 12.97
C ALA A 10 -3.65 0.85 13.03
N GLU A 11 -3.66 -0.30 13.72
CA GLU A 11 -4.85 -1.12 13.90
C GLU A 11 -5.96 -0.38 14.67
N ILE A 12 -5.60 0.36 15.72
CA ILE A 12 -6.55 1.16 16.48
C ILE A 12 -7.19 2.23 15.59
N ARG A 13 -6.38 2.92 14.78
CA ARG A 13 -6.84 3.95 13.85
C ARG A 13 -7.79 3.34 12.82
N GLU A 14 -7.46 2.17 12.31
CA GLU A 14 -8.30 1.46 11.34
C GLU A 14 -9.66 1.09 11.94
N PHE A 15 -9.66 0.44 13.09
CA PHE A 15 -10.91 0.05 13.76
C PHE A 15 -11.82 1.23 14.08
N VAL A 16 -11.27 2.39 14.44
CA VAL A 16 -12.07 3.60 14.68
C VAL A 16 -12.71 4.10 13.39
N TYR A 17 -11.98 4.11 12.27
CA TYR A 17 -12.54 4.55 10.99
C TYR A 17 -13.61 3.58 10.48
N GLU A 18 -13.35 2.27 10.53
CA GLU A 18 -14.35 1.25 10.19
C GLU A 18 -15.62 1.44 11.03
N TYR A 19 -15.49 1.58 12.35
CA TYR A 19 -16.63 1.79 13.24
C TYR A 19 -17.50 3.01 12.87
N HIS A 20 -16.84 4.10 12.47
CA HIS A 20 -17.52 5.34 12.08
C HIS A 20 -18.07 5.32 10.65
N ALA A 21 -17.64 4.39 9.80
CA ALA A 21 -18.17 4.17 8.46
C ALA A 21 -19.43 3.28 8.44
N ILE A 22 -19.66 2.45 9.47
CA ILE A 22 -20.83 1.56 9.56
C ILE A 22 -22.15 2.34 9.58
N VAL A 23 -23.09 1.88 8.76
CA VAL A 23 -24.48 2.36 8.70
C VAL A 23 -25.19 2.18 10.05
N HIS A 24 -26.15 3.04 10.35
CA HIS A 24 -26.96 2.95 11.57
C HIS A 24 -27.50 1.54 11.80
N GLY A 25 -27.36 1.03 13.03
CA GLY A 25 -27.80 -0.32 13.43
C GLY A 25 -26.71 -1.40 13.44
N GLY A 26 -25.66 -1.30 12.60
CA GLY A 26 -24.62 -2.35 12.51
C GLY A 26 -23.53 -2.29 13.58
N LYS A 27 -23.43 -1.17 14.31
CA LYS A 27 -22.32 -0.86 15.21
C LYS A 27 -22.17 -1.83 16.38
N THR A 28 -23.27 -2.37 16.89
CA THR A 28 -23.22 -3.32 18.01
C THR A 28 -22.69 -4.68 17.57
N ALA A 29 -23.20 -5.21 16.45
CA ALA A 29 -22.76 -6.49 15.90
C ALA A 29 -21.26 -6.45 15.55
N TRP A 30 -20.82 -5.40 14.87
CA TRP A 30 -19.40 -5.20 14.50
C TRP A 30 -18.45 -5.20 15.71
N ARG A 31 -18.87 -4.57 16.83
CA ARG A 31 -18.07 -4.56 18.07
C ARG A 31 -17.96 -5.95 18.69
N VAL A 32 -19.06 -6.69 18.70
CA VAL A 32 -19.13 -8.05 19.26
C VAL A 32 -18.25 -8.99 18.44
N GLU A 33 -18.34 -8.92 17.12
CA GLU A 33 -17.54 -9.73 16.20
C GLU A 33 -16.03 -9.52 16.39
N ARG A 34 -15.59 -8.28 16.60
CA ARG A 34 -14.18 -7.94 16.84
C ARG A 34 -13.75 -8.07 18.30
N GLY A 35 -14.66 -8.42 19.22
CA GLY A 35 -14.36 -8.53 20.65
C GLY A 35 -13.97 -7.20 21.32
N VAL A 36 -14.35 -6.04 20.74
CA VAL A 36 -13.96 -4.72 21.24
C VAL A 36 -15.08 -4.12 22.08
N SER A 37 -14.78 -3.78 23.34
CA SER A 37 -15.75 -3.15 24.24
C SER A 37 -16.12 -1.73 23.79
N SER A 38 -17.36 -1.30 24.08
CA SER A 38 -17.81 0.07 23.82
C SER A 38 -16.93 1.13 24.50
N HIS A 39 -16.42 0.84 25.71
CA HIS A 39 -15.54 1.74 26.44
C HIS A 39 -14.16 1.87 25.76
N THR A 40 -13.59 0.74 25.34
CA THR A 40 -12.33 0.71 24.57
C THR A 40 -12.46 1.53 23.30
N LEU A 41 -13.55 1.34 22.55
CA LEU A 41 -13.77 2.02 21.29
C LEU A 41 -14.00 3.53 21.46
N ARG A 42 -14.69 3.94 22.53
CA ARG A 42 -14.82 5.36 22.89
C ARG A 42 -13.44 5.96 23.17
N ARG A 43 -12.62 5.30 23.99
CA ARG A 43 -11.26 5.73 24.32
C ARG A 43 -10.37 5.85 23.08
N TRP A 44 -10.46 4.88 22.16
CA TRP A 44 -9.76 4.93 20.89
C TRP A 44 -10.24 6.07 20.00
N SER A 45 -11.56 6.28 19.92
CA SER A 45 -12.15 7.38 19.16
C SER A 45 -11.67 8.74 19.68
N ASP A 46 -11.58 8.91 20.99
CA ASP A 46 -11.11 10.16 21.59
C ASP A 46 -9.61 10.36 21.32
N ALA A 47 -8.80 9.30 21.32
CA ALA A 47 -7.39 9.36 20.93
C ALA A 47 -7.18 9.68 19.44
N VAL A 48 -8.02 9.14 18.56
CA VAL A 48 -7.92 9.33 17.09
C VAL A 48 -8.40 10.71 16.67
N PHE A 49 -9.50 11.19 17.24
CA PHE A 49 -10.16 12.42 16.77
C PHE A 49 -9.83 13.66 17.60
N ALA A 50 -9.54 13.52 18.90
CA ALA A 50 -9.32 14.66 19.79
C ALA A 50 -7.94 14.66 20.47
N GLY A 51 -7.22 13.53 20.43
CA GLY A 51 -5.93 13.34 21.07
C GLY A 51 -4.77 13.16 20.08
N ASP A 52 -3.70 12.57 20.59
CA ASP A 52 -2.54 12.13 19.81
C ASP A 52 -2.34 10.64 20.05
N LEU A 53 -2.83 9.82 19.10
CA LEU A 53 -2.76 8.37 19.18
C LEU A 53 -1.32 7.84 19.14
N ASP A 54 -0.42 8.52 18.42
CA ASP A 54 0.97 8.08 18.24
C ASP A 54 1.80 8.28 19.53
N ARG A 55 1.48 9.32 20.31
CA ARG A 55 2.03 9.57 21.65
C ARG A 55 1.21 8.94 22.77
N GLY A 56 0.07 8.34 22.43
CA GLY A 56 -0.87 7.77 23.38
C GLY A 56 -1.54 8.77 24.32
N LEU A 57 -1.65 10.03 23.88
CA LEU A 57 -2.26 11.11 24.64
C LEU A 57 -3.77 11.14 24.38
N ILE A 58 -4.54 10.97 25.44
CA ILE A 58 -6.00 11.00 25.41
C ILE A 58 -6.45 12.16 26.29
N PRO A 59 -7.26 13.11 25.77
CA PRO A 59 -7.76 14.21 26.58
C PRO A 59 -8.53 13.70 27.81
N ARG A 60 -8.24 14.23 29.00
CA ARG A 60 -9.09 14.03 30.18
C ARG A 60 -10.34 14.90 30.01
N GLU A 61 -11.51 14.25 29.98
CA GLU A 61 -12.87 14.85 29.98
C GLU A 61 -12.96 16.30 29.46
N ALA A 62 -13.19 16.47 28.17
CA ALA A 62 -13.51 17.78 27.58
C ALA A 62 -14.91 17.74 26.96
N SER A 63 -15.94 17.98 27.77
CA SER A 63 -17.32 18.16 27.31
C SER A 63 -17.46 19.28 26.25
N GLN A 64 -16.45 20.15 26.08
CA GLN A 64 -16.47 21.27 25.13
C GLN A 64 -15.67 21.05 23.84
N MET A 65 -14.92 19.94 23.68
CA MET A 65 -14.09 19.68 22.49
C MET A 65 -14.38 18.31 21.84
N THR A 66 -15.58 17.77 22.05
CA THR A 66 -16.00 16.52 21.40
C THR A 66 -16.32 16.81 19.93
N ILE A 67 -15.49 16.28 19.00
CA ILE A 67 -15.82 16.32 17.57
C ILE A 67 -17.19 15.65 17.35
N PRO A 68 -18.18 16.34 16.75
CA PRO A 68 -19.49 15.77 16.47
C PRO A 68 -19.40 14.47 15.68
N SER A 69 -20.33 13.54 15.93
CA SER A 69 -20.38 12.22 15.28
C SER A 69 -20.35 12.31 13.75
N GLU A 70 -21.06 13.28 13.18
CA GLU A 70 -21.11 13.55 11.73
C GLU A 70 -19.74 13.90 11.17
N LYS A 71 -18.98 14.76 11.86
CA LYS A 71 -17.60 15.11 11.45
C LYS A 71 -16.67 13.90 11.55
N ARG A 72 -16.82 13.06 12.57
CA ARG A 72 -16.06 11.79 12.70
C ARG A 72 -16.35 10.85 11.53
N THR A 73 -17.62 10.69 11.16
CA THR A 73 -18.02 9.88 10.00
C THR A 73 -17.57 10.48 8.67
N ALA A 74 -17.60 11.81 8.51
CA ALA A 74 -17.07 12.47 7.31
C ALA A 74 -15.56 12.26 7.14
N LEU A 75 -14.78 12.40 8.22
CA LEU A 75 -13.35 12.11 8.22
C LEU A 75 -13.06 10.63 7.90
N ALA A 76 -13.84 9.71 8.48
CA ALA A 76 -13.72 8.29 8.17
C ALA A 76 -13.97 8.00 6.68
N LYS A 77 -15.01 8.60 6.09
CA LYS A 77 -15.32 8.47 4.65
C LYS A 77 -14.21 9.04 3.77
N LEU A 78 -13.68 10.23 4.11
CA LEU A 78 -12.58 10.84 3.37
C LEU A 78 -11.35 9.92 3.35
N ARG A 79 -11.01 9.32 4.49
CA ARG A 79 -9.90 8.38 4.60
C ARG A 79 -10.13 7.08 3.84
N ALA A 80 -11.37 6.59 3.80
CA ALA A 80 -11.72 5.43 2.99
C ALA A 80 -11.49 5.73 1.50
N ALA A 81 -11.95 6.89 1.02
CA ALA A 81 -11.74 7.33 -0.36
C ALA A 81 -10.26 7.54 -0.70
N GLU A 82 -9.47 8.12 0.22
CA GLU A 82 -8.02 8.28 0.06
C GLU A 82 -7.33 6.91 -0.09
N ARG A 83 -7.73 5.91 0.70
CA ARG A 83 -7.19 4.55 0.59
C ARG A 83 -7.57 3.86 -0.71
N GLU A 84 -8.81 4.01 -1.15
CA GLU A 84 -9.25 3.48 -2.45
C GLU A 84 -8.44 4.11 -3.59
N ALA A 85 -8.22 5.42 -3.55
CA ALA A 85 -7.38 6.12 -4.53
C ALA A 85 -5.92 5.65 -4.50
N GLN A 86 -5.34 5.48 -3.31
CA GLN A 86 -3.98 4.97 -3.14
C GLN A 86 -3.85 3.52 -3.66
N ALA A 87 -4.83 2.66 -3.36
CA ALA A 87 -4.84 1.28 -3.84
C ALA A 87 -4.94 1.22 -5.37
N ALA A 88 -5.78 2.06 -5.98
CA ALA A 88 -5.89 2.17 -7.42
C ALA A 88 -4.57 2.63 -8.07
N GLU A 89 -3.90 3.60 -7.45
CA GLU A 89 -2.60 4.09 -7.95
C GLU A 89 -1.50 3.03 -7.83
N VAL A 90 -1.44 2.30 -6.69
CA VAL A 90 -0.50 1.18 -6.52
C VAL A 90 -0.75 0.09 -7.57
N ALA A 91 -2.02 -0.25 -7.85
CA ALA A 91 -2.37 -1.22 -8.88
C ALA A 91 -1.96 -0.75 -10.29
N ARG A 92 -2.13 0.54 -10.58
CA ARG A 92 -1.71 1.15 -11.86
C ARG A 92 -0.20 1.10 -12.02
N LEU A 93 0.54 1.50 -10.99
CA LEU A 93 2.00 1.51 -11.01
C LEU A 93 2.59 0.10 -11.08
N SER A 94 2.04 -0.86 -10.34
CA SER A 94 2.50 -2.25 -10.39
C SER A 94 2.24 -2.88 -11.76
N GLY A 95 1.10 -2.59 -12.38
CA GLY A 95 0.81 -2.99 -13.76
C GLY A 95 1.86 -2.44 -14.73
N ARG A 96 2.22 -1.16 -14.60
CA ARG A 96 3.24 -0.53 -15.46
C ARG A 96 4.63 -1.12 -15.25
N VAL A 97 5.01 -1.43 -14.01
CA VAL A 97 6.30 -2.09 -13.72
C VAL A 97 6.36 -3.44 -14.42
N ARG A 98 5.29 -4.24 -14.32
CA ARG A 98 5.23 -5.55 -14.97
C ARG A 98 5.39 -5.45 -16.49
N GLU A 99 4.69 -4.50 -17.13
CA GLU A 99 4.85 -4.25 -18.58
C GLU A 99 6.29 -3.93 -18.96
N LEU A 100 6.97 -3.10 -18.17
CA LEU A 100 8.36 -2.72 -18.41
C LEU A 100 9.32 -3.88 -18.21
N GLU A 101 9.08 -4.73 -17.21
CA GLU A 101 9.85 -5.95 -16.96
C GLU A 101 9.69 -6.97 -18.10
N GLU A 102 8.48 -7.14 -18.62
CA GLU A 102 8.19 -7.98 -19.78
C GLU A 102 8.90 -7.46 -21.04
N ALA A 103 8.85 -6.14 -21.30
CA ALA A 103 9.54 -5.52 -22.41
C ALA A 103 11.07 -5.68 -22.32
N ASN A 104 11.65 -5.46 -21.13
CA ASN A 104 13.08 -5.66 -20.90
C ASN A 104 13.49 -7.12 -21.11
N THR A 105 12.66 -8.08 -20.68
CA THR A 105 12.90 -9.51 -20.90
C THR A 105 12.93 -9.84 -22.40
N ALA A 106 11.97 -9.31 -23.16
CA ALA A 106 11.91 -9.50 -24.62
C ALA A 106 13.13 -8.87 -25.32
N LEU A 107 13.51 -7.64 -24.93
CA LEU A 107 14.71 -6.98 -25.46
C LEU A 107 15.98 -7.75 -25.14
N GLY A 108 16.15 -8.24 -23.91
CA GLY A 108 17.29 -9.07 -23.52
C GLY A 108 17.37 -10.37 -24.34
N THR A 109 16.22 -11.01 -24.59
CA THR A 109 16.13 -12.20 -25.45
C THR A 109 16.55 -11.89 -26.88
N ALA A 110 16.04 -10.79 -27.46
CA ALA A 110 16.39 -10.38 -28.81
C ALA A 110 17.89 -10.04 -28.97
N ILE A 111 18.46 -9.34 -27.98
CA ILE A 111 19.91 -9.05 -27.95
C ILE A 111 20.71 -10.34 -27.87
N GLY A 112 20.31 -11.29 -27.02
CA GLY A 112 20.96 -12.60 -26.91
C GLY A 112 20.95 -13.36 -28.24
N LEU A 113 19.81 -13.37 -28.95
CA LEU A 113 19.70 -13.98 -30.27
C LEU A 113 20.59 -13.29 -31.32
N LEU A 114 20.61 -11.95 -31.34
CA LEU A 114 21.47 -11.19 -32.24
C LEU A 114 22.96 -11.45 -31.99
N HIS A 115 23.36 -11.58 -30.73
CA HIS A 115 24.73 -11.90 -30.37
C HIS A 115 25.13 -13.30 -30.86
N ALA A 116 24.27 -14.30 -30.62
CA ALA A 116 24.48 -15.66 -31.12
C ALA A 116 24.63 -15.70 -32.66
N MET A 117 23.77 -14.99 -33.39
CA MET A 117 23.86 -14.89 -34.85
C MET A 117 25.13 -14.16 -35.33
N SER A 118 25.64 -13.20 -34.56
CA SER A 118 26.87 -12.46 -34.90
C SER A 118 28.13 -13.29 -34.64
N GLU A 119 28.12 -14.18 -33.64
CA GLU A 119 29.23 -15.11 -33.38
C GLU A 119 29.31 -16.25 -34.41
N GLU A 120 28.20 -16.58 -35.08
CA GLU A 120 28.13 -17.55 -36.17
C GLU A 120 28.54 -16.98 -37.55
N GLU A 121 28.94 -15.70 -37.64
CA GLU A 121 29.58 -15.21 -38.88
C GLU A 121 30.91 -15.96 -39.09
N PRO A 122 31.11 -16.62 -40.26
CA PRO A 122 32.34 -17.33 -40.53
C PRO A 122 33.49 -16.31 -40.54
N ALA A 123 34.52 -16.57 -39.73
CA ALA A 123 35.76 -15.81 -39.77
C ALA A 123 36.17 -15.62 -41.23
N ALA A 124 36.37 -14.36 -41.63
CA ALA A 124 36.84 -14.02 -42.96
C ALA A 124 37.97 -14.96 -43.34
N THR A 125 37.77 -15.73 -44.41
CA THR A 125 38.73 -16.73 -44.87
C THR A 125 40.10 -16.08 -44.96
N PRO A 126 41.15 -16.66 -44.34
CA PRO A 126 42.49 -16.11 -44.47
C PRO A 126 42.82 -16.09 -45.95
N THR A 127 43.06 -14.89 -46.48
CA THR A 127 43.59 -14.74 -47.83
C THR A 127 45.00 -15.29 -47.80
N THR A 128 45.16 -16.56 -48.20
CA THR A 128 46.47 -17.17 -48.42
C THR A 128 47.18 -16.37 -49.51
N PRO A 129 48.35 -15.76 -49.25
CA PRO A 129 49.12 -15.13 -50.31
C PRO A 129 49.61 -16.21 -51.28
N ASP A 130 49.35 -15.96 -52.55
CA ASP A 130 49.69 -16.80 -53.70
C ASP A 130 51.20 -17.12 -53.73
N PRO A 131 51.64 -18.39 -53.82
CA PRO A 131 53.05 -18.73 -53.87
C PRO A 131 53.62 -18.37 -55.25
N SER A 132 54.26 -17.22 -55.35
CA SER A 132 55.04 -16.84 -56.53
C SER A 132 56.36 -17.65 -56.58
N SER A 133 56.64 -18.17 -57.76
CA SER A 133 57.67 -19.13 -58.14
C SER A 133 59.13 -18.71 -57.88
N SER A 134 60.00 -19.65 -57.50
CA SER A 134 61.33 -19.93 -58.10
C SER A 134 61.91 -21.24 -57.56
#